data_AF-A0A1V1UM10-F1
#
_entry.id   AF-A0A1V1UM10-F1
#
_cell.length_a   1.000
_cell.length_b   1.000
_cell.length_c   1.000
_cell.angle_alpha   90.00
_cell.angle_beta   90.00
_cell.angle_gamma   90.00
#
_symmetry.space_group_name_H-M   'P 1'
#
loop_
_entity.id
_entity.type
_entity.pdbx_description
1 polymer ?
#
loop_
_entity_poly.entity_id
_entity_poly.type
_entity_poly.pdbx_seq_one_letter_code
_entity_poly.pdbx_strand_id
1 'polypeptide(L)'
;MAGKSVKLVGRDGFLAAELTYVERVSWKSKLYEKEVPTRFDHRLVRAERRDNRVVGIFVNELTQKEIELFCDQLVVEHGTIPEDEVFQGLRAASINDGVTDIDALLAGSAQISSGRRQEARFELHRIGDAVASRNIQSAVLDAFRLCRML
;
A
#
# COMPACT_ATOMS: atom_id res chain seq x y z
N MET A 1 -12.18 16.84 28.22
CA MET A 1 -12.44 16.92 26.77
C MET A 1 -13.29 15.73 26.39
N ALA A 2 -14.51 15.94 25.89
CA ALA A 2 -15.35 14.83 25.42
C ALA A 2 -14.70 14.22 24.17
N GLY A 3 -14.37 12.92 24.22
CA GLY A 3 -13.78 12.21 23.08
C GLY A 3 -14.77 12.09 21.92
N LYS A 4 -14.27 12.14 20.68
CA LYS A 4 -15.09 11.84 19.51
C LYS A 4 -15.21 10.33 19.33
N SER A 5 -16.40 9.84 19.00
CA SER A 5 -16.59 8.44 18.60
C SER A 5 -16.05 8.23 17.18
N VAL A 6 -15.35 7.13 16.97
CA VAL A 6 -14.75 6.76 15.68
C VAL A 6 -15.25 5.38 15.30
N LYS A 7 -15.62 5.18 14.04
CA LYS A 7 -15.93 3.87 13.46
C LYS A 7 -14.95 3.62 12.32
N LEU A 8 -14.33 2.44 12.32
CA LEU A 8 -13.48 1.98 11.23
C LEU A 8 -14.30 1.14 10.25
N VAL A 9 -14.25 1.48 8.97
CA VAL A 9 -14.85 0.68 7.90
C VAL A 9 -13.74 0.27 6.94
N GLY A 10 -13.61 -1.02 6.68
CA GLY A 10 -12.57 -1.59 5.82
C GLY A 10 -13.16 -2.46 4.71
N ARG A 11 -12.50 -2.44 3.55
CA ARG A 11 -12.83 -3.32 2.44
C ARG A 11 -12.43 -4.77 2.73
N ASP A 12 -11.30 -4.96 3.38
CA ASP A 12 -10.79 -6.28 3.74
C ASP A 12 -11.70 -6.98 4.75
N GLY A 13 -11.65 -8.31 4.80
CA GLY A 13 -12.45 -9.11 5.74
C GLY A 13 -11.99 -9.02 7.20
N PHE A 14 -10.83 -8.41 7.46
CA PHE A 14 -10.34 -8.17 8.82
C PHE A 14 -9.30 -7.05 8.86
N LEU A 15 -9.08 -6.55 10.07
CA LEU A 15 -8.10 -5.50 10.35
C LEU A 15 -6.69 -5.88 9.88
N ALA A 16 -6.04 -4.90 9.24
CA ALA A 16 -4.62 -4.88 8.93
C ALA A 16 -4.18 -6.11 8.12
N ALA A 17 -4.90 -6.42 7.04
CA ALA A 17 -4.78 -7.64 6.24
C ALA A 17 -3.31 -7.99 5.91
N GLU A 18 -2.56 -6.99 5.48
CA GLU A 18 -1.16 -7.06 5.03
C GLU A 18 -0.11 -7.25 6.15
N LEU A 19 -0.49 -7.12 7.44
CA LEU A 19 0.47 -7.24 8.54
C LEU A 19 0.71 -8.68 8.97
N THR A 20 1.85 -8.91 9.63
CA THR A 20 2.13 -10.21 10.26
C THR A 20 1.10 -10.54 11.34
N TYR A 21 1.00 -11.81 11.73
CA TYR A 21 0.08 -12.25 12.78
C TYR A 21 0.26 -11.46 14.09
N VAL A 22 1.51 -11.28 14.54
CA VAL A 22 1.83 -10.62 15.81
C VAL A 22 1.41 -9.14 15.79
N GLU A 23 1.73 -8.43 14.71
CA GLU A 23 1.34 -7.02 14.54
C GLU A 23 -0.17 -6.86 14.49
N ARG A 24 -0.85 -7.75 13.75
CA ARG A 24 -2.32 -7.78 13.65
C ARG A 24 -2.98 -7.97 15.00
N VAL A 25 -2.47 -8.88 15.84
CA VAL A 25 -2.95 -9.09 17.21
C VAL A 25 -2.78 -7.81 18.03
N SER A 26 -1.62 -7.16 17.96
CA SER A 26 -1.38 -5.89 18.67
C SER A 26 -2.39 -4.80 18.29
N TRP A 27 -2.67 -4.63 16.99
CA TRP A 27 -3.65 -3.65 16.52
C TRP A 27 -5.09 -4.01 16.90
N LYS A 28 -5.48 -5.29 16.82
CA LYS A 28 -6.80 -5.75 17.25
C LYS A 28 -7.01 -5.52 18.75
N SER A 29 -6.04 -5.85 19.59
CA SER A 29 -6.11 -5.59 21.03
C SER A 29 -6.35 -4.11 21.32
N LYS A 30 -5.61 -3.21 20.67
CA LYS A 30 -5.81 -1.75 20.83
C LYS A 30 -7.19 -1.27 20.40
N LEU A 31 -7.77 -1.82 19.32
CA LEU A 31 -9.13 -1.46 18.90
C LEU A 31 -10.17 -1.95 19.90
N TYR A 32 -10.01 -3.16 20.43
CA TYR A 32 -10.92 -3.73 21.42
C TYR A 32 -10.85 -3.00 22.77
N GLU A 33 -9.64 -2.69 23.25
CA GLU A 33 -9.43 -1.88 24.46
C GLU A 33 -10.09 -0.49 24.36
N LYS A 34 -10.18 0.06 23.14
CA LYS A 34 -10.80 1.35 22.85
C LYS A 34 -12.26 1.24 22.40
N GLU A 35 -12.82 0.03 22.36
CA GLU A 35 -14.18 -0.27 21.95
C GLU A 35 -14.57 0.37 20.60
N VAL A 36 -13.61 0.46 19.67
CA VAL A 36 -13.84 1.10 18.36
C VAL A 36 -14.71 0.20 17.49
N PRO A 37 -15.92 0.62 17.08
CA PRO A 37 -16.75 -0.17 16.18
C PRO A 37 -16.04 -0.36 14.85
N THR A 38 -15.98 -1.61 14.40
CA THR A 38 -15.40 -2.00 13.11
C THR A 38 -16.46 -2.60 12.20
N ARG A 39 -16.30 -2.38 10.89
CA ARG A 39 -17.11 -3.03 9.86
C ARG A 39 -16.19 -3.40 8.70
N PHE A 40 -16.11 -4.68 8.41
CA PHE A 40 -15.28 -5.25 7.35
C PHE A 40 -16.13 -5.66 6.16
N ASP A 41 -15.49 -6.02 5.04
CA ASP A 41 -16.15 -6.38 3.78
C ASP A 41 -16.99 -5.24 3.17
N HIS A 42 -16.69 -3.97 3.47
CA HIS A 42 -17.44 -2.82 2.96
C HIS A 42 -16.51 -1.79 2.32
N ARG A 43 -16.78 -1.45 1.05
CA ARG A 43 -16.04 -0.42 0.33
C ARG A 43 -16.88 0.85 0.21
N LEU A 44 -16.28 1.99 0.53
CA LEU A 44 -16.88 3.30 0.26
C LEU A 44 -17.00 3.50 -1.26
N VAL A 45 -18.22 3.72 -1.76
CA VAL A 45 -18.47 3.96 -3.19
C VAL A 45 -18.81 5.42 -3.49
N ARG A 46 -19.40 6.12 -2.51
CA ARG A 46 -19.79 7.52 -2.66
C ARG A 46 -19.81 8.19 -1.29
N ALA A 47 -19.45 9.46 -1.25
CA ALA A 47 -19.62 10.32 -0.09
C ALA A 47 -20.36 11.58 -0.52
N GLU A 48 -21.35 11.98 0.25
CA GLU A 48 -22.12 13.18 -0.04
C GLU A 48 -22.52 13.94 1.22
N ARG A 49 -22.78 15.23 1.06
CA ARG A 49 -23.30 16.05 2.15
C ARG A 49 -24.83 15.99 2.14
N ARG A 50 -25.42 15.62 3.27
CA ARG A 50 -26.86 15.74 3.54
C ARG A 50 -27.03 16.54 4.81
N ASP A 51 -27.70 17.69 4.72
CA ASP A 51 -27.79 18.70 5.77
C ASP A 51 -26.40 19.12 6.31
N ASN A 52 -26.20 19.03 7.63
CA ASN A 52 -24.93 19.37 8.28
C ASN A 52 -24.02 18.14 8.52
N ARG A 53 -24.22 17.04 7.77
CA ARG A 53 -23.48 15.78 7.93
C ARG A 53 -22.96 15.23 6.61
N VAL A 54 -21.98 14.34 6.73
CA VAL A 54 -21.48 13.50 5.63
C VAL A 54 -22.18 12.15 5.69
N VAL A 55 -22.64 11.67 4.53
CA VAL A 55 -23.17 10.33 4.33
C VAL A 55 -22.20 9.56 3.45
N GLY A 56 -21.57 8.55 4.03
CA GLY A 56 -20.82 7.56 3.27
C GLY A 56 -21.75 6.43 2.83
N ILE A 57 -21.79 6.18 1.53
CA ILE A 57 -22.49 5.05 0.92
C ILE A 57 -21.45 3.96 0.71
N PHE A 58 -21.69 2.80 1.31
CA PHE A 58 -20.78 1.67 1.29
C PHE A 58 -21.47 0.47 0.66
N VAL A 59 -20.74 -0.27 -0.17
CA VAL A 59 -21.20 -1.54 -0.74
C VAL A 59 -20.51 -2.68 -0.01
N ASN A 60 -21.27 -3.69 0.39
CA ASN A 60 -20.71 -4.93 0.89
C ASN A 60 -20.08 -5.72 -0.27
N GLU A 61 -18.80 -6.04 -0.19
CA GLU A 61 -18.03 -6.65 -1.30
C GLU A 61 -18.55 -8.05 -1.68
N LEU A 62 -19.21 -8.76 -0.78
CA LEU A 62 -19.71 -10.12 -1.00
C LEU A 62 -21.14 -10.15 -1.55
N THR A 63 -22.01 -9.29 -1.02
CA THR A 63 -23.46 -9.29 -1.32
C THR A 63 -23.89 -8.18 -2.25
N GLN A 64 -23.01 -7.22 -2.53
CA GLN A 64 -23.28 -6.01 -3.31
C GLN A 64 -24.41 -5.13 -2.73
N LYS A 65 -24.82 -5.37 -1.48
CA LYS A 65 -25.82 -4.55 -0.79
C LYS A 65 -25.21 -3.25 -0.32
N GLU A 66 -25.93 -2.17 -0.53
CA GLU A 66 -25.57 -0.84 -0.05
C GLU A 66 -26.02 -0.60 1.39
N ILE A 67 -25.21 0.15 2.13
CA ILE A 67 -25.56 0.75 3.41
C ILE A 67 -25.14 2.21 3.43
N GLU A 68 -25.84 3.00 4.24
CA GLU A 68 -25.49 4.40 4.50
C GLU A 68 -25.01 4.57 5.93
N LEU A 69 -23.91 5.29 6.11
CA LEU A 69 -23.39 5.68 7.42
C LEU A 69 -23.25 7.20 7.49
N PHE A 70 -23.87 7.79 8.52
CA PHE A 70 -23.82 9.22 8.79
C PHE A 70 -22.68 9.54 9.76
N CYS A 71 -21.91 10.58 9.45
CA CYS A 71 -20.85 11.09 10.32
C CYS A 71 -20.67 12.61 10.17
N ASP A 72 -20.04 13.23 11.16
CA ASP A 72 -19.68 14.65 11.07
C ASP A 72 -18.38 14.85 10.27
N GLN A 73 -17.53 13.82 10.21
CA GLN A 73 -16.29 13.78 9.43
C GLN A 73 -16.07 12.39 8.83
N LEU A 74 -15.64 12.36 7.57
CA LEU A 74 -15.21 11.14 6.87
C LEU A 74 -13.74 11.28 6.51
N VAL A 75 -12.91 10.37 7.02
CA VAL A 75 -11.49 10.27 6.69
C VAL A 75 -11.31 9.05 5.81
N VAL A 76 -10.73 9.24 4.62
CA VAL A 76 -10.45 8.17 3.67
C VAL A 76 -8.96 7.92 3.65
N GLU A 77 -8.57 6.69 3.93
CA GLU A 77 -7.22 6.17 3.74
C GLU A 77 -7.31 5.20 2.55
N HIS A 78 -6.50 5.43 1.52
CA HIS A 78 -6.56 4.70 0.25
C HIS A 78 -5.16 4.21 -0.17
N GLY A 79 -4.34 3.84 0.82
CA GLY A 79 -2.96 3.42 0.64
C GLY A 79 -2.09 4.48 -0.04
N THR A 80 -0.96 4.01 -0.58
CA THR A 80 -0.04 4.80 -1.38
C THR A 80 -0.12 4.36 -2.85
N ILE A 81 -0.06 5.34 -3.75
CA ILE A 81 0.13 5.09 -5.18
C ILE A 81 1.61 5.32 -5.47
N PRO A 82 2.31 4.38 -6.13
CA PRO A 82 3.69 4.59 -6.56
C PRO A 82 3.80 5.84 -7.44
N GLU A 83 4.72 6.73 -7.10
CA GLU A 83 5.17 7.78 -8.01
C GLU A 83 6.17 7.14 -8.98
N ASP A 84 5.74 6.84 -10.21
CA ASP A 84 6.53 6.08 -11.18
C ASP A 84 6.90 6.87 -12.45
N GLU A 85 6.53 8.15 -12.54
CA GLU A 85 6.74 8.97 -13.75
C GLU A 85 8.22 9.00 -14.15
N VAL A 86 9.10 9.28 -13.18
CA VAL A 86 10.56 9.32 -13.41
C VAL A 86 11.08 7.95 -13.85
N PHE A 87 10.59 6.86 -13.24
CA PHE A 87 11.01 5.52 -13.61
C PHE A 87 10.59 5.20 -15.04
N GLN A 88 9.33 5.44 -15.41
CA GLN A 88 8.84 5.17 -16.77
C GLN A 88 9.57 6.03 -17.81
N GLY A 89 9.86 7.30 -17.49
CA GLY A 89 10.61 8.20 -18.37
C GLY A 89 12.05 7.75 -18.63
N LEU A 90 12.68 7.07 -17.67
CA LEU A 90 14.06 6.57 -17.78
C LEU A 90 14.14 5.12 -18.28
N ARG A 91 13.06 4.35 -18.18
CA ARG A 91 13.06 2.90 -18.41
C ARG A 91 13.63 2.49 -19.77
N ALA A 92 13.18 3.14 -20.84
CA ALA A 92 13.62 2.79 -22.19
C ALA A 92 15.11 3.07 -22.44
N ALA A 93 15.71 3.99 -21.67
CA ALA A 93 17.11 4.39 -21.77
C ALA A 93 18.05 3.58 -20.84
N SER A 94 17.51 2.75 -19.94
CA SER A 94 18.31 1.92 -19.06
C SER A 94 18.80 0.65 -19.75
N ILE A 95 19.91 0.09 -19.26
CA ILE A 95 20.49 -1.14 -19.84
C ILE A 95 19.60 -2.36 -19.56
N ASN A 96 18.77 -2.29 -18.52
CA ASN A 96 17.99 -3.41 -18.02
C ASN A 96 16.49 -3.31 -18.32
N ASP A 97 16.04 -2.29 -19.06
CA ASP A 97 14.61 -1.95 -19.26
C ASP A 97 13.83 -1.88 -17.92
N GLY A 98 14.52 -1.52 -16.83
CA GLY A 98 13.94 -1.47 -15.50
C GLY A 98 13.71 -2.83 -14.82
N VAL A 99 14.23 -3.92 -15.39
CA VAL A 99 14.11 -5.28 -14.83
C VAL A 99 15.13 -5.49 -13.72
N THR A 100 14.65 -5.85 -12.53
CA THR A 100 15.47 -6.37 -11.42
C THR A 100 15.34 -7.89 -11.40
N ASP A 101 16.45 -8.60 -11.49
CA ASP A 101 16.52 -10.05 -11.28
C ASP A 101 16.44 -10.34 -9.77
N ILE A 102 15.29 -10.88 -9.36
CA ILE A 102 14.98 -11.17 -7.96
C ILE A 102 15.84 -12.32 -7.43
N ASP A 103 16.14 -13.33 -8.23
CA ASP A 103 16.96 -14.46 -7.78
C ASP A 103 18.40 -14.01 -7.56
N ALA A 104 18.96 -13.21 -8.47
CA ALA A 104 20.28 -12.60 -8.31
C ALA A 104 20.31 -11.68 -7.08
N LEU A 105 19.27 -10.87 -6.88
CA LEU A 105 19.16 -9.96 -5.73
C LEU A 105 19.15 -10.73 -4.39
N LEU A 106 18.40 -11.83 -4.31
CA LEU A 106 18.30 -12.67 -3.12
C LEU A 106 19.59 -13.46 -2.86
N ALA A 107 20.26 -13.91 -3.93
CA ALA A 107 21.57 -14.57 -3.85
C ALA A 107 22.71 -13.60 -3.52
N GLY A 108 22.47 -12.28 -3.49
CA GLY A 108 23.53 -11.28 -3.35
C GLY A 108 24.53 -11.34 -4.50
N SER A 109 24.05 -11.64 -5.70
CA SER A 109 24.81 -11.69 -6.94
C SER A 109 24.59 -10.42 -7.74
N ALA A 110 25.52 -10.10 -8.64
CA ALA A 110 25.38 -8.97 -9.54
C ALA A 110 24.14 -9.14 -10.42
N GLN A 111 23.46 -8.04 -10.74
CA GLN A 111 22.31 -8.06 -11.63
C GLN A 111 22.76 -8.41 -13.05
N ILE A 112 21.98 -9.25 -13.73
CA ILE A 112 22.31 -9.65 -15.11
C ILE A 112 22.00 -8.47 -16.03
N SER A 113 23.00 -7.96 -16.73
CA SER A 113 22.79 -6.97 -17.78
C SER A 113 22.03 -7.61 -18.93
N SER A 114 20.73 -7.33 -19.04
CA SER A 114 19.87 -7.80 -20.12
C SER A 114 20.20 -7.09 -21.44
N GLY A 115 21.29 -7.52 -22.07
CA GLY A 115 21.67 -7.09 -23.41
C GLY A 115 22.34 -5.71 -23.44
N ARG A 116 23.58 -5.67 -23.92
CA ARG A 116 24.32 -4.42 -24.15
C ARG A 116 23.61 -3.58 -25.23
N ARG A 117 22.64 -2.75 -24.85
CA ARG A 117 22.24 -1.60 -25.66
C ARG A 117 23.43 -0.64 -25.64
N GLN A 118 24.12 -0.50 -26.77
CA GLN A 118 25.39 0.26 -26.87
C GLN A 118 25.26 1.72 -26.42
N GLU A 119 24.05 2.28 -26.39
CA GLU A 119 23.76 3.67 -26.00
C GLU A 119 23.32 3.82 -24.53
N ALA A 120 22.89 2.74 -23.87
CA ALA A 120 22.38 2.79 -22.50
C ALA A 120 23.54 2.80 -21.49
N ARG A 121 23.49 3.70 -20.50
CA ARG A 121 24.62 4.02 -19.61
C ARG A 121 24.38 3.70 -18.13
N PHE A 122 23.17 3.29 -17.76
CA PHE A 122 22.81 3.09 -16.36
C PHE A 122 21.86 1.91 -16.19
N GLU A 123 21.94 1.26 -15.03
CA GLU A 123 20.93 0.34 -14.51
C GLU A 123 19.83 1.13 -13.81
N LEU A 124 18.58 0.69 -13.98
CA LEU A 124 17.43 1.33 -13.35
C LEU A 124 16.66 0.29 -12.53
N HIS A 125 16.50 0.54 -11.24
CA HIS A 125 15.78 -0.33 -10.32
C HIS A 125 14.74 0.46 -9.54
N ARG A 126 13.66 -0.23 -9.15
CA ARG A 126 12.68 0.26 -8.17
C ARG A 126 12.84 -0.53 -6.89
N ILE A 127 12.59 0.11 -5.76
CA ILE A 127 12.63 -0.47 -4.41
C ILE A 127 11.48 0.07 -3.56
N GLY A 128 11.16 -0.62 -2.48
CA GLY A 128 10.12 -0.20 -1.54
C GLY A 128 8.75 -0.05 -2.20
N ASP A 129 8.02 1.01 -1.85
CA ASP A 129 6.66 1.28 -2.32
C ASP A 129 6.54 1.40 -3.84
N ALA A 130 7.64 1.70 -4.55
CA ALA A 130 7.66 1.69 -6.02
C ALA A 130 7.53 0.29 -6.64
N VAL A 131 7.70 -0.77 -5.84
CA VAL A 131 7.54 -2.19 -6.22
C VAL A 131 6.37 -2.82 -5.49
N ALA A 132 6.34 -2.69 -4.16
CA ALA A 132 5.29 -3.24 -3.31
C ALA A 132 5.26 -2.45 -2.01
N SER A 133 4.06 -2.08 -1.55
CA SER A 133 3.87 -1.36 -0.29
C SER A 133 4.25 -2.28 0.88
N ARG A 134 5.49 -2.14 1.35
CA ARG A 134 6.13 -2.98 2.38
C ARG A 134 6.78 -2.08 3.42
N ASN A 135 7.25 -2.68 4.52
CA ASN A 135 7.90 -1.90 5.57
C ASN A 135 9.25 -1.29 5.10
N ILE A 136 9.65 -0.21 5.77
CA ILE A 136 10.87 0.56 5.47
C ILE A 136 12.12 -0.33 5.50
N GLN A 137 12.17 -1.28 6.43
CA GLN A 137 13.29 -2.19 6.60
C GLN A 137 13.52 -3.06 5.36
N SER A 138 12.44 -3.53 4.73
CA SER A 138 12.50 -4.31 3.49
C SER A 138 13.03 -3.46 2.33
N ALA A 139 12.54 -2.22 2.20
CA ALA A 139 12.99 -1.29 1.17
C ALA A 139 14.49 -0.96 1.30
N VAL A 140 14.96 -0.72 2.53
CA VAL A 140 16.38 -0.47 2.82
C VAL A 140 17.23 -1.71 2.54
N LEU A 141 16.73 -2.91 2.86
CA LEU A 141 17.45 -4.15 2.58
C LEU A 141 17.60 -4.40 1.07
N ASP A 142 16.55 -4.15 0.29
CA ASP A 142 16.61 -4.27 -1.17
C ASP A 142 17.58 -3.24 -1.77
N ALA A 143 17.56 -2.00 -1.28
CA ALA A 143 18.52 -0.96 -1.66
C ALA A 143 19.97 -1.38 -1.38
N PHE A 144 20.22 -1.92 -0.18
CA PHE A 144 21.54 -2.39 0.24
C PHE A 144 22.04 -3.54 -0.64
N ARG A 145 21.17 -4.51 -0.96
CA ARG A 145 21.51 -5.64 -1.84
C ARG A 145 21.90 -5.19 -3.24
N LEU A 146 21.17 -4.23 -3.80
CA LEU A 146 21.52 -3.62 -5.09
C LEU A 146 22.86 -2.88 -4.99
N CYS A 147 22.97 -1.93 -4.04
CA CYS A 147 24.14 -1.05 -3.95
C CYS A 147 25.45 -1.77 -3.59
N ARG A 148 25.38 -2.91 -2.89
CA ARG A 148 26.57 -3.70 -2.56
C ARG A 148 27.16 -4.40 -3.79
N MET A 149 26.35 -4.66 -4.81
CA MET A 149 26.70 -5.46 -5.98
C MET A 149 26.95 -4.61 -7.24
N LEU A 150 26.65 -3.31 -7.18
CA LEU A 150 27.07 -2.29 -8.14
C LEU A 150 28.58 -1.99 -8.00
#